data_AF-A0A0M4JIZ6-F1
#
_entry.id   AF-A0A0M4JIZ6-F1
#
_cell.length_a   1.000
_cell.length_b   1.000
_cell.length_c   1.000
_cell.angle_alpha   90.00
_cell.angle_beta   90.00
_cell.angle_gamma   90.00
#
_symmetry.space_group_name_H-M   'P 1'
#
loop_
_entity.id
_entity.type
_entity.pdbx_description
1 polymer ?
#
loop_
_entity_poly.entity_id
_entity_poly.type
_entity_poly.pdbx_seq_one_letter_code
_entity_poly.pdbx_strand_id
1 'polypeptide(L)'
;MTKAGKVLLARQFVEMSRMRIENHLATFPKLIGTEKQHNTVETADVRYVYRPIEGLLLVMITNKCAREDEEGRDTRTASRASNAPVQLLLEEKLTLSVQRDGGLQSMEVSGGLQLLITDPSCDKVYVQLGLGSNPGYQFKTRPDTESRKEAVLGLRDASRAFPANSALGVLKWRFLTTEDSHAPLLLTCWPTATGDTFEVTLEYELQGERELRDVRIAIPLGCPPTSQQTELGDVSYDARAKALVWHIPIVDASNASANMEFVAPAADAFFPIDVAFSSPKTLCELEVTGVHLADGSGAAPYSTAGGMVVDSYTVV
;
A
#
# COMPACT_ATOMS: atom_id res chain seq x y z
N MET A 1 -19.39 3.78 14.17
CA MET A 1 -20.19 4.32 15.30
C MET A 1 -21.50 4.90 14.76
N THR A 2 -22.52 5.03 15.60
CA THR A 2 -23.73 5.81 15.27
C THR A 2 -23.42 7.31 15.28
N LYS A 3 -24.28 8.14 14.66
CA LYS A 3 -24.15 9.62 14.74
C LYS A 3 -24.24 10.16 16.17
N ALA A 4 -24.85 9.41 17.08
CA ALA A 4 -24.92 9.74 18.51
C ALA A 4 -23.67 9.31 19.31
N GLY A 5 -22.59 8.87 18.64
CA GLY A 5 -21.32 8.50 19.26
C GLY A 5 -21.25 7.06 19.81
N LYS A 6 -22.35 6.29 19.76
CA LYS A 6 -22.32 4.87 20.19
C LYS A 6 -21.46 4.02 19.27
N VAL A 7 -20.47 3.33 19.83
CA VAL A 7 -19.59 2.40 19.12
C VAL A 7 -20.38 1.12 18.78
N LEU A 8 -20.25 0.66 17.53
CA LEU A 8 -20.91 -0.57 17.05
C LEU A 8 -19.89 -1.68 16.80
N LEU A 9 -18.74 -1.31 16.25
CA LEU A 9 -17.62 -2.18 15.96
C LEU A 9 -16.35 -1.33 16.11
N ALA A 10 -15.30 -1.93 16.67
CA ALA A 10 -13.97 -1.35 16.74
C ALA A 10 -12.97 -2.43 16.33
N ARG A 11 -12.01 -2.05 15.49
CA ARG A 11 -10.86 -2.88 15.13
C ARG A 11 -9.60 -2.09 15.45
N GLN A 12 -8.64 -2.75 16.06
CA GLN A 12 -7.44 -2.15 16.57
C GLN A 12 -6.23 -2.71 15.82
N PHE A 13 -5.33 -1.83 15.41
CA PHE A 13 -4.12 -2.17 14.66
C PHE A 13 -2.83 -1.82 15.43
N VAL A 14 -2.97 -1.20 16.61
CA VAL A 14 -1.87 -0.83 17.52
C VAL A 14 -2.34 -1.08 18.94
N GLU A 15 -1.51 -1.69 19.78
CA GLU A 15 -1.84 -1.97 21.18
C GLU A 15 -2.12 -0.66 21.95
N MET A 16 -3.29 -0.59 22.58
CA MET A 16 -3.88 0.61 23.16
C MET A 16 -4.89 0.17 24.20
N SER A 17 -4.84 0.77 25.40
CA SER A 17 -5.74 0.39 26.48
C SER A 17 -7.19 0.73 26.13
N ARG A 18 -8.11 -0.14 26.56
CA ARG A 18 -9.57 0.05 26.37
C ARG A 18 -10.06 1.42 26.83
N MET A 19 -9.55 1.89 27.97
CA MET A 19 -9.85 3.21 28.53
C MET A 19 -9.42 4.34 27.58
N ARG A 20 -8.26 4.22 26.93
CA ARG A 20 -7.78 5.22 25.97
C ARG A 20 -8.66 5.27 24.73
N ILE A 21 -9.09 4.11 24.22
CA ILE A 21 -10.02 4.00 23.07
C ILE A 21 -11.37 4.65 23.41
N GLU A 22 -11.95 4.32 24.56
CA GLU A 22 -13.23 4.87 25.02
C GLU A 22 -13.15 6.41 25.17
N ASN A 23 -12.05 6.94 25.71
CA ASN A 23 -11.84 8.38 25.82
C ASN A 23 -11.75 9.09 24.46
N HIS A 24 -11.08 8.48 23.48
CA HIS A 24 -10.99 9.04 22.13
C HIS A 24 -12.36 9.09 21.45
N LEU A 25 -13.12 7.99 21.56
CA LEU A 25 -14.44 7.87 20.95
C LEU A 25 -15.51 8.73 21.65
N ALA A 26 -15.39 8.98 22.96
CA ALA A 26 -16.27 9.89 23.69
C ALA A 26 -16.00 11.37 23.36
N THR A 27 -14.76 11.72 23.04
CA THR A 27 -14.36 13.09 22.68
C THR A 27 -14.70 13.42 21.23
N PHE A 28 -14.54 12.44 20.33
CA PHE A 28 -14.69 12.62 18.89
C PHE A 28 -15.99 13.33 18.44
N PRO A 29 -17.20 12.98 18.93
CA PRO A 29 -18.43 13.68 18.54
C PRO A 29 -18.45 15.18 18.87
N LYS A 30 -17.66 15.61 19.87
CA LYS A 30 -17.52 17.03 20.24
C LYS A 30 -16.56 17.79 19.32
N LEU A 31 -15.69 17.06 18.60
CA LEU A 31 -14.69 17.62 17.70
C LEU A 31 -15.24 17.84 16.29
N ILE A 32 -16.24 17.05 15.88
CA ILE A 32 -16.95 17.25 14.62
C ILE A 32 -18.06 18.30 14.81
N GLY A 33 -17.72 19.57 14.62
CA GLY A 33 -18.71 20.66 14.62
C GLY A 33 -19.82 20.42 13.58
N THR A 34 -20.91 21.19 13.64
CA THR A 34 -22.08 21.04 12.75
C THR A 34 -21.81 21.30 11.26
N GLU A 35 -20.56 21.62 10.88
CA GLU A 35 -20.15 21.92 9.52
C GLU A 35 -19.71 20.67 8.74
N LYS A 36 -20.32 20.50 7.56
CA LYS A 36 -20.37 19.24 6.79
C LYS A 36 -19.21 19.01 5.81
N GLN A 37 -18.07 19.70 5.92
CA GLN A 37 -17.08 19.70 4.82
C GLN A 37 -15.69 19.12 5.12
N HIS A 38 -15.40 18.68 6.35
CA HIS A 38 -14.10 18.07 6.66
C HIS A 38 -14.24 16.56 6.95
N ASN A 39 -13.43 15.73 6.31
CA ASN A 39 -13.35 14.28 6.55
C ASN A 39 -12.25 13.91 7.57
N THR A 40 -11.62 14.92 8.18
CA THR A 40 -10.52 14.76 9.13
C THR A 40 -10.65 15.78 10.27
N VAL A 41 -10.41 15.37 11.52
CA VAL A 41 -10.21 16.27 12.67
C VAL A 41 -8.93 15.90 13.38
N GLU A 42 -8.17 16.89 13.82
CA GLU A 42 -6.90 16.67 14.49
C GLU A 42 -6.91 17.22 15.92
N THR A 43 -6.28 16.50 16.84
CA THR A 43 -5.95 16.98 18.20
C THR A 43 -4.43 17.06 18.36
N ALA A 44 -3.95 17.21 19.61
CA ALA A 44 -2.53 17.25 19.93
C ALA A 44 -1.80 15.95 19.52
N ASP A 45 -2.36 14.78 19.89
CA ASP A 45 -1.63 13.50 19.77
C ASP A 45 -2.15 12.59 18.65
N VAL A 46 -3.36 12.85 18.16
CA VAL A 46 -4.06 11.94 17.23
C VAL A 46 -4.79 12.70 16.13
N ARG A 47 -4.97 12.01 15.00
CA ARG A 47 -5.79 12.42 13.87
C ARG A 47 -6.97 11.45 13.76
N TYR A 48 -8.16 12.01 13.65
CA TYR A 48 -9.40 11.29 13.38
C TYR A 48 -9.79 11.49 11.91
N VAL A 49 -9.78 10.42 11.12
CA VAL A 49 -10.33 10.43 9.76
C VAL A 49 -11.72 9.80 9.82
N TYR A 50 -12.74 10.46 9.28
CA TYR A 50 -14.11 9.99 9.40
C TYR A 50 -14.93 10.17 8.12
N ARG A 51 -15.82 9.20 7.87
CA ARG A 51 -16.70 9.18 6.70
C ARG A 51 -18.11 8.71 7.08
N PRO A 52 -19.17 9.49 6.76
CA PRO A 52 -20.54 9.03 6.91
C PRO A 52 -20.86 7.92 5.90
N ILE A 53 -21.49 6.83 6.35
CA ILE A 53 -21.95 5.70 5.51
C ILE A 53 -23.32 5.26 6.03
N GLU A 54 -24.38 5.43 5.24
CA GLU A 54 -25.73 4.88 5.50
C GLU A 54 -26.25 5.09 6.95
N GLY A 55 -26.09 6.30 7.48
CA GLY A 55 -26.53 6.64 8.85
C GLY A 55 -25.54 6.28 9.96
N LEU A 56 -24.44 5.61 9.62
CA LEU A 56 -23.29 5.34 10.47
C LEU A 56 -22.12 6.28 10.13
N LEU A 57 -21.13 6.26 11.01
CA LEU A 57 -19.87 6.98 10.86
C LEU A 57 -18.72 5.99 11.00
N LEU A 58 -17.93 5.84 9.94
CA LEU A 58 -16.63 5.17 10.01
C LEU A 58 -15.63 6.19 10.57
N VAL A 59 -14.88 5.82 11.61
CA VAL A 59 -13.87 6.68 12.24
C VAL A 59 -12.58 5.87 12.40
N MET A 60 -11.49 6.43 11.90
CA MET A 60 -10.14 5.89 11.98
C MET A 60 -9.30 6.86 12.81
N ILE A 61 -8.55 6.33 13.78
CA ILE A 61 -7.70 7.12 14.68
C ILE A 61 -6.25 6.76 14.34
N THR A 62 -5.44 7.74 13.98
CA THR A 62 -4.01 7.57 13.73
C THR A 62 -3.21 8.45 14.69
N ASN A 63 -2.02 8.01 15.10
CA ASN A 63 -1.09 8.86 15.83
C ASN A 63 -0.57 10.00 14.93
N LYS A 64 -0.23 11.13 15.54
CA LYS A 64 0.70 12.08 14.94
C LYS A 64 2.10 11.61 15.34
N CYS A 65 2.93 11.18 14.40
CA CYS A 65 4.32 10.84 14.72
C CYS A 65 5.02 12.09 15.26
N ALA A 66 5.22 12.16 16.58
CA ALA A 66 6.11 13.11 17.21
C ALA A 66 7.51 12.47 17.23
N ARG A 67 8.42 13.04 16.47
CA ARG A 67 9.87 12.92 16.73
C ARG A 67 10.42 14.33 16.57
N GLU A 68 10.39 15.06 17.67
CA GLU A 68 11.24 16.23 17.86
C GLU A 68 12.52 15.70 18.50
N ASP A 69 13.63 15.76 17.75
CA ASP A 69 14.97 15.93 18.30
C ASP A 69 15.77 16.72 17.25
N GLU A 70 16.35 17.83 17.69
CA GLU A 70 17.06 18.82 16.90
C GLU A 70 18.40 18.28 16.39
N GLU A 71 18.67 18.41 15.08
CA GLU A 71 19.90 19.03 14.57
C GLU A 71 19.80 19.29 13.05
N GLY A 72 20.29 20.45 12.63
CA GLY A 72 19.90 21.14 11.41
C GLY A 72 20.13 20.40 10.08
N ARG A 73 19.04 20.19 9.34
CA ARG A 73 18.99 20.32 7.88
C ARG A 73 17.54 20.52 7.45
N ASP A 74 17.28 21.58 6.69
CA ASP A 74 15.97 21.94 6.13
C ASP A 74 15.20 20.73 5.59
N THR A 75 14.27 20.19 6.39
CA THR A 75 13.35 19.12 6.02
C THR A 75 12.01 19.31 6.75
N ARG A 76 11.41 20.50 6.60
CA ARG A 76 10.03 20.74 7.05
C ARG A 76 9.07 20.74 5.86
N THR A 77 8.75 19.55 5.34
CA THR A 77 7.47 19.31 4.64
C THR A 77 7.18 17.82 4.52
N ALA A 78 6.51 17.25 5.51
CA ALA A 78 5.63 16.10 5.29
C ALA A 78 4.49 16.11 6.33
N SER A 79 3.26 16.00 5.82
CA SER A 79 1.96 15.91 6.53
C SER A 79 1.22 17.20 6.89
N ARG A 80 1.09 18.12 5.93
CA ARG A 80 -0.28 18.53 5.55
C ARG A 80 -0.72 17.55 4.46
N ALA A 81 -2.00 17.23 4.33
CA ALA A 81 -2.50 16.89 3.00
C ALA A 81 -1.98 18.00 2.09
N SER A 82 -1.06 17.69 1.19
CA SER A 82 -0.27 18.70 0.53
C SER A 82 -1.21 19.55 -0.31
N ASN A 83 -1.54 20.77 0.13
CA ASN A 83 -2.22 21.78 -0.68
C ASN A 83 -1.30 22.29 -1.82
N ALA A 84 -0.41 21.43 -2.32
CA ALA A 84 0.42 21.73 -3.44
C ALA A 84 -0.48 21.92 -4.67
N PRO A 85 -0.20 22.96 -5.48
CA PRO A 85 -0.99 23.30 -6.66
C PRO A 85 -0.97 22.17 -7.70
N VAL A 86 0.07 21.32 -7.67
CA VAL A 86 0.24 20.13 -8.49
C VAL A 86 0.43 18.91 -7.58
N GLN A 87 -0.43 17.91 -7.71
CA GLN A 87 -0.34 16.66 -6.98
C GLN A 87 -0.09 15.50 -7.95
N LEU A 88 0.85 14.64 -7.62
CA LEU A 88 1.27 13.50 -8.42
C LEU A 88 1.13 12.23 -7.58
N LEU A 89 0.45 11.23 -8.13
CA LEU A 89 0.19 9.95 -7.47
C LEU A 89 0.68 8.81 -8.34
N LEU A 90 1.62 8.02 -7.81
CA LEU A 90 2.13 6.80 -8.42
C LEU A 90 1.42 5.60 -7.80
N GLU A 91 0.68 4.84 -8.60
CA GLU A 91 -0.01 3.64 -8.11
C GLU A 91 0.47 2.43 -8.87
N GLU A 92 0.80 1.36 -8.14
CA GLU A 92 1.12 0.07 -8.71
C GLU A 92 0.28 -1.06 -8.14
N LYS A 93 0.01 -2.01 -9.01
CA LYS A 93 -0.64 -3.27 -8.73
C LYS A 93 0.31 -4.40 -9.13
N LEU A 94 0.54 -5.29 -8.18
CA LEU A 94 1.33 -6.50 -8.37
C LEU A 94 0.42 -7.72 -8.48
N THR A 95 0.62 -8.50 -9.53
CA THR A 95 -0.02 -9.80 -9.72
C THR A 95 1.07 -10.86 -9.90
N LEU A 96 1.06 -11.94 -9.12
CA LEU A 96 1.99 -13.06 -9.32
C LEU A 96 1.36 -14.42 -9.02
N SER A 97 1.91 -15.44 -9.69
CA SER A 97 1.60 -16.85 -9.49
C SER A 97 2.92 -17.59 -9.29
N VAL A 98 3.03 -18.32 -8.18
CA VAL A 98 4.22 -19.08 -7.80
C VAL A 98 3.84 -20.56 -7.73
N GLN A 99 4.71 -21.43 -8.20
CA GLN A 99 4.52 -22.88 -8.13
C GLN A 99 4.79 -23.38 -6.71
N ARG A 100 4.24 -24.54 -6.35
CA ARG A 100 4.48 -25.16 -5.02
C ARG A 100 5.95 -25.41 -4.69
N ASP A 101 6.79 -25.58 -5.70
CA ASP A 101 8.24 -25.78 -5.53
C ASP A 101 9.03 -24.47 -5.34
N GLY A 102 8.33 -23.32 -5.33
CA GLY A 102 8.88 -21.99 -5.11
C GLY A 102 9.20 -21.21 -6.39
N GLY A 103 9.14 -21.83 -7.57
CA GLY A 103 9.46 -21.16 -8.83
C GLY A 103 8.37 -20.17 -9.28
N LEU A 104 8.74 -18.96 -9.71
CA LEU A 104 7.79 -17.99 -10.25
C LEU A 104 7.24 -18.49 -11.59
N GLN A 105 5.92 -18.65 -11.65
CA GLN A 105 5.23 -19.00 -12.89
C GLN A 105 4.99 -17.76 -13.75
N SER A 106 4.57 -16.66 -13.12
CA SER A 106 4.33 -15.38 -13.79
C SER A 106 4.27 -14.25 -12.78
N MET A 107 4.77 -13.08 -13.17
CA MET A 107 4.61 -11.82 -12.45
C MET A 107 4.26 -10.70 -13.41
N GLU A 108 3.28 -9.89 -13.03
CA GLU A 108 2.88 -8.65 -13.68
C GLU A 108 2.94 -7.49 -12.69
N VAL A 109 3.62 -6.42 -13.07
CA VAL A 109 3.50 -5.11 -12.42
C VAL A 109 2.77 -4.20 -13.38
N SER A 110 1.65 -3.64 -12.94
CA SER A 110 0.91 -2.63 -13.71
C SER A 110 0.74 -1.37 -12.87
N GLY A 111 1.00 -0.22 -13.45
CA GLY A 111 0.92 1.02 -12.71
C GLY A 111 0.70 2.26 -13.57
N GLY A 112 0.62 3.40 -12.91
CA GLY A 112 0.45 4.67 -13.57
C GLY A 112 0.76 5.87 -12.70
N LEU A 113 1.02 6.98 -13.38
CA LEU A 113 1.19 8.31 -12.79
C LEU A 113 -0.09 9.11 -13.05
N GLN A 114 -0.75 9.50 -11.97
CA GLN A 114 -1.87 10.44 -12.01
C GLN A 114 -1.38 11.85 -11.68
N LEU A 115 -1.84 12.83 -12.45
CA LEU A 115 -1.62 14.25 -12.25
C LEU A 115 -2.94 14.90 -11.86
N LEU A 116 -2.95 15.67 -10.77
CA LEU A 116 -4.06 16.48 -10.32
C LEU A 116 -3.59 17.93 -10.14
N ILE A 117 -4.21 18.85 -10.88
CA ILE A 117 -4.02 20.28 -10.70
C ILE A 117 -5.08 20.79 -9.73
N THR A 118 -4.67 21.39 -8.61
CA THR A 118 -5.58 21.97 -7.61
C THR A 118 -5.65 23.50 -7.72
N ASP A 119 -4.59 24.13 -8.22
CA ASP A 119 -4.53 25.56 -8.51
C ASP A 119 -4.52 25.81 -10.03
N PRO A 120 -5.57 26.45 -10.59
CA PRO A 120 -5.64 26.76 -12.02
C PRO A 120 -4.49 27.62 -12.55
N SER A 121 -3.75 28.35 -11.71
CA SER A 121 -2.54 29.06 -12.14
C SER A 121 -1.39 28.14 -12.54
N CYS A 122 -1.46 26.87 -12.13
CA CYS A 122 -0.48 25.83 -12.44
C CYS A 122 -1.04 24.77 -13.41
N ASP A 123 -1.99 25.14 -14.28
CA ASP A 123 -2.68 24.21 -15.18
C ASP A 123 -1.88 23.84 -16.44
N LYS A 124 -0.79 24.57 -16.72
CA LYS A 124 0.14 24.29 -17.83
C LYS A 124 1.51 23.93 -17.27
N VAL A 125 1.79 22.64 -17.15
CA VAL A 125 3.02 22.11 -16.55
C VAL A 125 3.73 21.06 -17.39
N TYR A 126 5.02 20.93 -17.16
CA TYR A 126 5.85 19.80 -17.54
C TYR A 126 6.28 19.04 -16.29
N VAL A 127 6.12 17.71 -16.30
CA VAL A 127 6.53 16.82 -15.22
C VAL A 127 7.81 16.12 -15.63
N GLN A 128 8.88 16.30 -14.87
CA GLN A 128 10.17 15.66 -15.09
C GLN A 128 10.26 14.39 -14.27
N LEU A 129 10.69 13.30 -14.92
CA LEU A 129 10.82 11.99 -14.34
C LEU A 129 12.29 11.57 -14.20
N GLY A 130 12.60 10.81 -13.16
CA GLY A 130 13.78 9.96 -13.07
C GLY A 130 13.31 8.52 -13.33
N LEU A 131 13.81 7.89 -14.39
CA LEU A 131 13.32 6.58 -14.85
C LEU A 131 14.04 5.38 -14.24
N GLY A 132 15.00 5.56 -13.32
CA GLY A 132 15.73 4.47 -12.65
C GLY A 132 16.27 3.38 -13.59
N SER A 133 16.56 2.20 -13.05
CA SER A 133 16.88 1.01 -13.83
C SER A 133 15.64 0.15 -14.00
N ASN A 134 14.89 0.36 -15.08
CA ASN A 134 13.63 -0.33 -15.35
C ASN A 134 13.69 -1.21 -16.63
N PRO A 135 14.62 -2.17 -16.77
CA PRO A 135 14.66 -3.06 -17.93
C PRO A 135 13.35 -3.86 -18.03
N GLY A 136 12.82 -3.99 -19.25
CA GLY A 136 11.59 -4.74 -19.52
C GLY A 136 10.28 -3.98 -19.24
N TYR A 137 10.29 -2.85 -18.54
CA TYR A 137 9.08 -2.03 -18.34
C TYR A 137 8.65 -1.36 -19.65
N GLN A 138 7.36 -1.50 -19.97
CA GLN A 138 6.74 -0.85 -21.12
C GLN A 138 5.95 0.38 -20.68
N PHE A 139 6.38 1.56 -21.10
CA PHE A 139 5.73 2.82 -20.78
C PHE A 139 4.81 3.29 -21.91
N LYS A 140 3.62 3.78 -21.56
CA LYS A 140 2.66 4.38 -22.49
C LYS A 140 2.13 5.70 -21.94
N THR A 141 2.31 6.76 -22.70
CA THR A 141 1.70 8.06 -22.40
C THR A 141 0.27 8.12 -22.95
N ARG A 142 -0.51 9.05 -22.43
CA ARG A 142 -1.83 9.38 -23.00
C ARG A 142 -1.70 9.98 -24.41
N PRO A 143 -2.68 9.82 -25.33
CA PRO A 143 -2.59 10.36 -26.69
C PRO A 143 -2.38 11.87 -26.83
N ASP A 144 -2.76 12.67 -25.84
CA ASP A 144 -2.53 14.13 -25.81
C ASP A 144 -1.26 14.52 -25.05
N THR A 145 -0.58 13.57 -24.38
CA THR A 145 0.70 13.74 -23.70
C THR A 145 1.84 13.24 -24.58
N GLU A 146 2.99 13.89 -24.50
CA GLU A 146 4.22 13.49 -25.20
C GLU A 146 5.39 13.42 -24.21
N SER A 147 6.26 12.43 -24.40
CA SER A 147 7.57 12.41 -23.76
C SER A 147 8.54 13.26 -24.58
N ARG A 148 8.93 14.44 -24.08
CA ARG A 148 9.92 15.30 -24.74
C ARG A 148 11.26 15.11 -24.06
N LYS A 149 12.31 14.73 -24.81
CA LYS A 149 13.67 14.45 -24.28
C LYS A 149 13.65 13.44 -23.12
N GLU A 150 13.49 12.17 -23.46
CA GLU A 150 13.66 10.94 -22.65
C GLU A 150 13.03 10.83 -21.24
N ALA A 151 12.51 11.88 -20.61
CA ALA A 151 11.91 11.78 -19.28
C ALA A 151 10.98 12.95 -18.89
N VAL A 152 10.54 13.80 -19.82
CA VAL A 152 9.62 14.92 -19.50
C VAL A 152 8.25 14.67 -20.10
N LEU A 153 7.23 14.65 -19.25
CA LEU A 153 5.82 14.55 -19.64
C LEU A 153 5.17 15.94 -19.71
N GLY A 154 4.47 16.20 -20.80
CA GLY A 154 3.61 17.38 -20.93
C GLY A 154 2.59 17.18 -22.05
N LEU A 155 1.62 18.09 -22.16
CA LEU A 155 0.70 18.07 -23.29
C LEU A 155 1.46 18.36 -24.61
N ARG A 156 1.07 17.67 -25.68
CA ARG A 156 1.60 17.86 -27.04
C ARG A 156 1.46 19.32 -27.48
N ASP A 157 0.29 19.88 -27.23
CA ASP A 157 0.01 21.30 -27.43
C ASP A 157 0.24 22.05 -26.10
N ALA A 158 1.37 22.76 -26.01
CA ALA A 158 1.77 23.51 -24.83
C ALA A 158 0.85 24.71 -24.52
N SER A 159 -0.01 25.11 -25.47
CA SER A 159 -1.01 26.16 -25.22
C SER A 159 -2.21 25.63 -24.41
N ARG A 160 -2.45 24.32 -24.44
CA ARG A 160 -3.53 23.66 -23.70
C ARG A 160 -3.17 23.47 -22.24
N ALA A 161 -4.18 23.51 -21.39
CA ALA A 161 -4.08 23.27 -19.97
C ALA A 161 -4.59 21.88 -19.58
N PHE A 162 -4.01 21.30 -18.53
CA PHE A 162 -4.57 20.18 -17.82
C PHE A 162 -5.86 20.60 -17.08
N PRO A 163 -6.87 19.72 -16.97
CA PRO A 163 -8.10 20.04 -16.26
C PRO A 163 -7.83 20.21 -14.75
N ALA A 164 -8.24 21.34 -14.19
CA ALA A 164 -8.19 21.56 -12.75
C ALA A 164 -9.23 20.70 -12.00
N ASN A 165 -8.88 20.29 -10.79
CA ASN A 165 -9.71 19.52 -9.86
C ASN A 165 -10.19 18.15 -10.38
N SER A 166 -9.54 17.60 -11.40
CA SER A 166 -9.78 16.25 -11.92
C SER A 166 -8.47 15.51 -12.08
N ALA A 167 -8.31 14.40 -11.36
CA ALA A 167 -7.11 13.56 -11.48
C ALA A 167 -7.04 12.92 -12.88
N LEU A 168 -5.84 12.91 -13.44
CA LEU A 168 -5.61 12.57 -14.83
C LEU A 168 -4.41 11.62 -14.96
N GLY A 169 -4.63 10.36 -15.36
CA GLY A 169 -3.53 9.44 -15.67
C GLY A 169 -2.72 9.89 -16.89
N VAL A 170 -1.49 10.34 -16.70
CA VAL A 170 -0.61 10.90 -17.76
C VAL A 170 0.41 9.88 -18.29
N LEU A 171 0.75 8.88 -17.48
CA LEU A 171 1.65 7.78 -17.83
C LEU A 171 1.09 6.48 -17.26
N LYS A 172 1.23 5.39 -18.02
CA LYS A 172 0.97 4.03 -17.56
C LYS A 172 2.18 3.16 -17.87
N TRP A 173 2.44 2.18 -17.04
CA TRP A 173 3.47 1.18 -17.30
C TRP A 173 2.96 -0.23 -17.05
N ARG A 174 3.61 -1.18 -17.72
CA ARG A 174 3.41 -2.61 -17.53
C ARG A 174 4.75 -3.33 -17.62
N PHE A 175 4.97 -4.27 -16.72
CA PHE A 175 6.12 -5.17 -16.72
C PHE A 175 5.62 -6.61 -16.53
N LEU A 176 6.19 -7.53 -17.29
CA LEU A 176 5.87 -8.95 -17.26
C LEU A 176 7.19 -9.73 -17.16
N THR A 177 7.26 -10.67 -16.23
CA THR A 177 8.45 -11.52 -16.05
C THR A 177 8.08 -12.88 -15.48
N THR A 178 9.01 -13.82 -15.58
CA THR A 178 9.01 -15.13 -14.93
C THR A 178 10.30 -15.37 -14.13
N GLU A 179 11.08 -14.31 -13.89
CA GLU A 179 12.31 -14.41 -13.09
C GLU A 179 12.03 -14.06 -11.62
N ASP A 180 12.32 -15.00 -10.72
CA ASP A 180 12.06 -14.91 -9.28
C ASP A 180 12.72 -13.69 -8.61
N SER A 181 13.85 -13.23 -9.17
CA SER A 181 14.61 -12.07 -8.70
C SER A 181 13.82 -10.75 -8.66
N HIS A 182 12.73 -10.68 -9.43
CA HIS A 182 11.85 -9.51 -9.45
C HIS A 182 10.69 -9.59 -8.44
N ALA A 183 10.33 -10.78 -7.96
CA ALA A 183 9.26 -10.93 -6.99
C ALA A 183 9.69 -10.30 -5.65
N PRO A 184 8.89 -9.43 -5.00
CA PRO A 184 9.32 -8.75 -3.78
C PRO A 184 9.36 -9.66 -2.55
N LEU A 185 8.60 -10.76 -2.56
CA LEU A 185 8.49 -11.73 -1.49
C LEU A 185 8.24 -13.10 -2.09
N LEU A 186 9.16 -14.04 -1.87
CA LEU A 186 8.99 -15.44 -2.23
C LEU A 186 8.43 -16.20 -1.04
N LEU A 187 7.50 -17.12 -1.30
CA LEU A 187 6.89 -17.97 -0.28
C LEU A 187 7.09 -19.42 -0.68
N THR A 188 7.66 -20.22 0.21
CA THR A 188 7.74 -21.67 0.06
C THR A 188 6.85 -22.35 1.09
N CYS A 189 6.25 -23.49 0.71
CA CYS A 189 5.37 -24.25 1.57
C CYS A 189 5.61 -25.75 1.37
N TRP A 190 6.06 -26.43 2.43
CA TRP A 190 6.43 -27.83 2.41
C TRP A 190 5.53 -28.63 3.34
N PRO A 191 4.45 -29.25 2.82
CA PRO A 191 3.63 -30.19 3.58
C PRO A 191 4.29 -31.58 3.63
N THR A 192 4.52 -32.09 4.84
CA THR A 192 5.09 -33.42 5.11
C THR A 192 4.05 -34.30 5.78
N ALA A 193 3.76 -35.47 5.19
CA ALA A 193 2.82 -36.42 5.76
C ALA A 193 3.45 -37.17 6.94
N THR A 194 2.80 -37.10 8.10
CA THR A 194 3.20 -37.77 9.34
C THR A 194 2.01 -38.56 9.88
N GLY A 195 1.90 -39.83 9.48
CA GLY A 195 0.75 -40.69 9.81
C GLY A 195 -0.55 -40.16 9.18
N ASP A 196 -1.54 -39.85 10.02
CA ASP A 196 -2.85 -39.30 9.59
C ASP A 196 -2.89 -37.75 9.60
N THR A 197 -1.74 -37.11 9.83
CA THR A 197 -1.60 -35.65 9.91
C THR A 197 -0.55 -35.15 8.93
N PHE A 198 -0.57 -33.84 8.69
CA PHE A 198 0.42 -33.12 7.90
C PHE A 198 1.10 -32.11 8.79
N GLU A 199 2.41 -32.15 8.80
CA GLU A 199 3.27 -31.10 9.33
C GLU A 199 3.64 -30.19 8.17
N VAL A 200 3.27 -28.92 8.25
CA VAL A 200 3.44 -27.96 7.16
C VAL A 200 4.35 -26.85 7.63
N THR A 201 5.46 -26.68 6.90
CA THR A 201 6.42 -25.60 7.11
C THR A 201 6.25 -24.56 6.00
N LEU A 202 6.06 -23.30 6.38
CA LEU A 202 6.10 -22.15 5.48
C LEU A 202 7.29 -21.27 5.81
N GLU A 203 7.93 -20.77 4.77
CA GLU A 203 9.02 -19.80 4.88
C GLU A 203 8.83 -18.72 3.81
N TYR A 204 8.89 -17.46 4.24
CA TYR A 204 8.98 -16.34 3.32
C TYR A 204 10.41 -15.83 3.23
N GLU A 205 10.77 -15.28 2.07
CA GLU A 205 12.03 -14.59 1.84
C GLU A 205 11.79 -13.27 1.09
N LEU A 206 12.17 -12.16 1.71
CA LEU A 206 12.13 -10.81 1.15
C LEU A 206 13.25 -10.64 0.14
N GLN A 207 12.91 -10.19 -1.06
CA GLN A 207 13.87 -9.98 -2.13
C GLN A 207 14.28 -8.51 -2.24
N GLY A 208 15.58 -8.26 -2.12
CA GLY A 208 16.18 -6.92 -2.18
C GLY A 208 15.83 -6.03 -0.97
N GLU A 209 16.19 -4.75 -1.06
CA GLU A 209 15.92 -3.77 0.00
C GLU A 209 14.51 -3.20 -0.13
N ARG A 210 13.54 -3.81 0.55
CA ARG A 210 12.13 -3.43 0.49
C ARG A 210 11.52 -3.32 1.89
N GLU A 211 10.41 -2.60 1.97
CA GLU A 211 9.55 -2.56 3.16
C GLU A 211 8.14 -2.94 2.71
N LEU A 212 7.64 -4.07 3.19
CA LEU A 212 6.28 -4.54 2.97
C LEU A 212 5.47 -4.34 4.24
N ARG A 213 4.20 -3.96 4.07
CA ARG A 213 3.27 -3.64 5.15
C ARG A 213 2.03 -4.50 5.04
N ASP A 214 1.53 -4.90 6.21
CA ASP A 214 0.32 -5.73 6.35
C ASP A 214 0.44 -7.04 5.57
N VAL A 215 1.57 -7.73 5.73
CA VAL A 215 1.82 -9.02 5.06
C VAL A 215 0.90 -10.07 5.66
N ARG A 216 0.06 -10.66 4.82
CA ARG A 216 -0.93 -11.65 5.19
C ARG A 216 -0.80 -12.86 4.26
N ILE A 217 -0.45 -14.00 4.83
CA ILE A 217 -0.36 -15.28 4.14
C ILE A 217 -1.52 -16.14 4.64
N ALA A 218 -2.47 -16.46 3.76
CA ALA A 218 -3.67 -17.22 4.06
C ALA A 218 -3.59 -18.60 3.42
N ILE A 219 -3.39 -19.61 4.27
CA ILE A 219 -3.32 -21.01 3.89
C ILE A 219 -4.74 -21.58 4.02
N PRO A 220 -5.36 -22.12 2.96
CA PRO A 220 -6.66 -22.76 3.10
C PRO A 220 -6.55 -23.93 4.07
N LEU A 221 -7.54 -24.06 4.95
CA LEU A 221 -7.57 -25.06 5.99
C LEU A 221 -9.00 -25.31 6.47
N GLY A 222 -9.51 -26.52 6.20
CA GLY A 222 -10.90 -26.88 6.47
C GLY A 222 -11.30 -26.92 7.95
N CYS A 223 -10.33 -26.97 8.86
CA CYS A 223 -10.51 -26.99 10.30
C CYS A 223 -9.33 -26.30 11.01
N PRO A 224 -9.43 -25.96 12.31
CA PRO A 224 -8.30 -25.38 13.04
C PRO A 224 -7.09 -26.34 13.07
N PRO A 225 -5.85 -25.82 13.06
CA PRO A 225 -4.66 -26.66 13.22
C PRO A 225 -4.59 -27.27 14.62
N THR A 226 -3.97 -28.44 14.74
CA THR A 226 -3.70 -29.13 16.01
C THR A 226 -2.64 -28.39 16.82
N SER A 227 -1.62 -27.86 16.15
CA SER A 227 -0.57 -27.01 16.70
C SER A 227 -0.15 -25.99 15.64
N GLN A 228 0.32 -24.83 16.10
CA GLN A 228 0.87 -23.78 15.25
C GLN A 228 1.96 -23.04 16.01
N GLN A 229 3.02 -22.64 15.33
CA GLN A 229 4.11 -21.81 15.86
C GLN A 229 4.67 -20.91 14.76
N THR A 230 5.19 -19.75 15.14
CA THR A 230 5.86 -18.84 14.21
C THR A 230 6.98 -18.10 14.95
N GLU A 231 8.05 -17.78 14.23
CA GLU A 231 9.13 -16.93 14.71
C GLU A 231 8.73 -15.45 14.76
N LEU A 232 7.79 -15.03 13.92
CA LEU A 232 7.45 -13.63 13.72
C LEU A 232 5.96 -13.45 13.40
N GLY A 233 5.38 -12.41 13.98
CA GLY A 233 3.98 -12.04 13.71
C GLY A 233 2.99 -12.94 14.45
N ASP A 234 1.76 -12.94 13.96
CA ASP A 234 0.63 -13.60 14.60
C ASP A 234 0.00 -14.63 13.65
N VAL A 235 -0.41 -15.77 14.20
CA VAL A 235 -1.12 -16.81 13.46
C VAL A 235 -2.52 -17.00 14.03
N SER A 236 -3.54 -16.93 13.19
CA SER A 236 -4.93 -17.10 13.61
C SER A 236 -5.75 -17.88 12.59
N TYR A 237 -6.66 -18.72 13.08
CA TYR A 237 -7.58 -19.46 12.22
C TYR A 237 -8.88 -18.69 12.00
N ASP A 238 -9.22 -18.43 10.73
CA ASP A 238 -10.50 -17.85 10.32
C ASP A 238 -11.45 -18.98 9.89
N ALA A 239 -12.37 -19.35 10.80
CA ALA A 239 -13.35 -20.40 10.56
C ALA A 239 -14.35 -20.08 9.44
N ARG A 240 -14.58 -18.79 9.14
CA ARG A 240 -15.50 -18.38 8.06
C ARG A 240 -14.81 -18.50 6.70
N ALA A 241 -13.57 -18.05 6.62
CA ALA A 241 -12.75 -18.19 5.41
C ALA A 241 -12.23 -19.61 5.21
N LYS A 242 -12.28 -20.45 6.26
CA LYS A 242 -11.63 -21.76 6.34
C LYS A 242 -10.15 -21.64 5.96
N ALA A 243 -9.45 -20.74 6.64
CA ALA A 243 -8.05 -20.45 6.36
C ALA A 243 -7.27 -20.19 7.65
N LEU A 244 -6.04 -20.69 7.69
CA LEU A 244 -5.03 -20.29 8.65
C LEU A 244 -4.32 -19.04 8.12
N VAL A 245 -4.28 -17.98 8.92
CA VAL A 245 -3.76 -16.68 8.51
C VAL A 245 -2.53 -16.36 9.34
N TRP A 246 -1.38 -16.28 8.66
CA TRP A 246 -0.15 -15.73 9.20
C TRP A 246 -0.04 -14.25 8.83
N HIS A 247 0.03 -13.38 9.84
CA HIS A 247 0.03 -11.93 9.70
C HIS A 247 1.30 -11.33 10.29
N ILE A 248 2.01 -10.57 9.46
CA ILE A 248 3.23 -9.86 9.84
C ILE A 248 3.03 -8.38 9.49
N PRO A 249 2.99 -7.47 10.48
CA PRO A 249 2.69 -6.05 10.22
C PRO A 249 3.69 -5.37 9.29
N ILE A 250 4.98 -5.67 9.43
CA ILE A 250 6.08 -5.08 8.65
C ILE A 250 7.13 -6.15 8.36
N VAL A 251 7.51 -6.28 7.08
CA VAL A 251 8.66 -7.09 6.63
C VAL A 251 9.65 -6.16 5.94
N ASP A 252 10.89 -6.14 6.42
CA ASP A 252 12.01 -5.37 5.90
C ASP A 252 13.35 -6.13 6.09
N ALA A 253 14.48 -5.44 5.91
CA ALA A 253 15.81 -6.05 6.05
C ALA A 253 16.11 -6.63 7.45
N SER A 254 15.41 -6.19 8.50
CA SER A 254 15.60 -6.71 9.87
C SER A 254 14.99 -8.09 10.09
N ASN A 255 14.04 -8.47 9.25
CA ASN A 255 13.29 -9.73 9.29
C ASN A 255 13.03 -10.25 7.87
N ALA A 256 14.09 -10.23 7.04
CA ALA A 256 14.04 -10.58 5.63
C ALA A 256 13.54 -12.02 5.37
N SER A 257 13.65 -12.92 6.35
CA SER A 257 12.98 -14.21 6.33
C SER A 257 12.43 -14.56 7.71
N ALA A 258 11.41 -15.41 7.73
CA ALA A 258 10.92 -16.07 8.94
C ALA A 258 10.19 -17.35 8.54
N ASN A 259 9.99 -18.25 9.51
CA ASN A 259 9.18 -19.44 9.34
C ASN A 259 7.89 -19.45 10.18
N MET A 260 6.96 -20.28 9.72
CA MET A 260 5.74 -20.65 10.42
C MET A 260 5.48 -22.13 10.20
N GLU A 261 5.15 -22.85 11.26
CA GLU A 261 4.90 -24.28 11.21
C GLU A 261 3.55 -24.60 11.84
N PHE A 262 2.83 -25.55 11.27
CA PHE A 262 1.59 -26.05 11.86
C PHE A 262 1.35 -27.52 11.54
N VAL A 263 0.53 -28.15 12.38
CA VAL A 263 0.07 -29.53 12.17
C VAL A 263 -1.43 -29.54 11.93
N ALA A 264 -1.88 -30.24 10.89
CA ALA A 264 -3.30 -30.36 10.54
C ALA A 264 -3.70 -31.80 10.17
N PRO A 265 -4.96 -32.21 10.38
CA PRO A 265 -5.47 -33.50 9.94
C PRO A 265 -5.60 -33.57 8.39
N ALA A 266 -5.64 -34.79 7.85
CA ALA A 266 -5.57 -35.13 6.42
C ALA A 266 -6.15 -34.10 5.40
N ALA A 267 -5.23 -33.34 4.78
CA ALA A 267 -4.77 -33.43 3.37
C ALA A 267 -5.52 -32.89 2.15
N ASP A 268 -6.57 -32.07 2.22
CA ASP A 268 -7.29 -31.82 0.95
C ASP A 268 -7.16 -30.40 0.35
N ALA A 269 -6.61 -29.42 1.08
CA ALA A 269 -6.52 -28.06 0.53
C ALA A 269 -5.54 -27.15 1.29
N PHE A 270 -4.22 -27.34 1.20
CA PHE A 270 -3.26 -26.30 1.63
C PHE A 270 -2.98 -25.25 0.54
N PHE A 271 -3.53 -25.47 -0.65
CA PHE A 271 -3.36 -24.64 -1.83
C PHE A 271 -4.73 -24.33 -2.46
N PRO A 272 -4.89 -23.20 -3.16
CA PRO A 272 -3.90 -22.14 -3.34
C PRO A 272 -3.65 -21.34 -2.06
N ILE A 273 -2.41 -20.92 -1.80
CA ILE A 273 -2.09 -20.00 -0.70
C ILE A 273 -2.22 -18.57 -1.22
N ASP A 274 -3.03 -17.75 -0.56
CA ASP A 274 -3.20 -16.34 -0.90
C ASP A 274 -2.23 -15.48 -0.08
N VAL A 275 -1.49 -14.60 -0.75
CA VAL A 275 -0.59 -13.64 -0.11
C VAL A 275 -1.05 -12.23 -0.43
N ALA A 276 -1.11 -11.37 0.58
CA ALA A 276 -1.46 -9.96 0.43
C ALA A 276 -0.49 -9.10 1.21
N PHE A 277 -0.09 -7.97 0.63
CA PHE A 277 0.67 -6.92 1.30
C PHE A 277 0.60 -5.62 0.49
N SER A 278 1.16 -4.57 1.04
CA SER A 278 1.39 -3.29 0.37
C SER A 278 2.82 -2.82 0.59
N SER A 279 3.28 -1.89 -0.24
CA SER A 279 4.57 -1.21 -0.09
C SER A 279 4.36 0.30 -0.24
N PRO A 280 5.00 1.14 0.60
CA PRO A 280 5.00 2.59 0.41
C PRO A 280 5.84 3.03 -0.80
N LYS A 281 6.58 2.11 -1.42
CA LYS A 281 7.38 2.34 -2.64
C LYS A 281 6.87 1.48 -3.78
N THR A 282 7.03 2.00 -5.00
CA THR A 282 6.80 1.26 -6.25
C THR A 282 7.96 0.29 -6.53
N LEU A 283 7.68 -0.80 -7.24
CA LEU A 283 8.66 -1.69 -7.85
C LEU A 283 9.28 -1.07 -9.10
N CYS A 284 8.51 -0.30 -9.88
CA CYS A 284 9.08 0.55 -10.91
C CYS A 284 9.87 1.68 -10.25
N GLU A 285 11.16 1.77 -10.55
CA GLU A 285 12.06 2.82 -10.02
C GLU A 285 11.82 4.17 -10.73
N LEU A 286 10.56 4.59 -10.81
CA LEU A 286 10.14 5.84 -11.42
C LEU A 286 9.88 6.88 -10.34
N GLU A 287 10.56 8.01 -10.43
CA GLU A 287 10.43 9.13 -9.51
C GLU A 287 10.07 10.40 -10.25
N VAL A 288 9.34 11.31 -9.59
CA VAL A 288 9.13 12.67 -10.10
C VAL A 288 10.23 13.55 -9.55
N THR A 289 11.12 14.00 -10.42
CA THR A 289 12.29 14.81 -10.07
C THR A 289 12.04 16.31 -10.19
N GLY A 290 10.94 16.72 -10.83
CA GLY A 290 10.54 18.12 -10.88
C GLY A 290 9.21 18.37 -11.59
N VAL A 291 8.63 19.54 -11.34
CA VAL A 291 7.48 20.05 -12.09
C VAL A 291 7.78 21.50 -12.47
N HIS A 292 7.58 21.86 -13.72
CA HIS A 292 7.90 23.18 -14.27
C HIS A 292 6.71 23.77 -14.99
N LEU A 293 6.47 25.08 -14.86
CA LEU A 293 5.42 25.78 -15.58
C LEU A 293 5.80 25.92 -17.06
N ALA A 294 4.83 25.72 -17.95
CA ALA A 294 5.07 25.70 -19.39
C ALA A 294 5.36 27.08 -19.99
N ASP A 295 5.03 28.15 -19.27
CA ASP A 295 5.32 29.54 -19.62
C ASP A 295 6.78 29.95 -19.36
N GLY A 296 7.58 29.06 -18.76
CA GLY A 296 8.99 29.31 -18.44
C GLY A 296 9.20 30.13 -17.17
N SER A 297 8.15 30.40 -16.38
CA SER A 297 8.24 31.11 -15.10
C SER A 297 8.95 30.33 -13.99
N GLY A 298 9.25 29.05 -14.23
CA GLY A 298 10.12 28.23 -13.37
C GLY A 298 9.45 26.97 -12.83
N ALA A 299 9.93 26.51 -11.67
CA ALA A 299 9.41 25.32 -11.01
C ALA A 299 8.03 25.59 -10.37
N ALA A 300 7.09 24.67 -10.54
CA ALA A 300 5.81 24.68 -9.84
C ALA A 300 5.93 23.90 -8.52
N PRO A 301 5.37 24.39 -7.40
CA PRO A 301 5.32 23.59 -6.17
C PRO A 301 4.47 22.33 -6.40
N TYR A 302 4.97 21.17 -5.99
CA TYR A 302 4.27 19.91 -6.18
C TYR A 302 4.40 18.98 -4.98
N SER A 303 3.55 17.97 -4.94
CA SER A 303 3.68 16.87 -3.99
C SER A 303 3.57 15.54 -4.71
N THR A 304 4.34 14.56 -4.24
CA THR A 304 4.29 13.18 -4.71
C THR A 304 3.79 12.27 -3.60
N ALA A 305 2.98 11.30 -3.99
CA ALA A 305 2.67 10.13 -3.18
C ALA A 305 2.75 8.90 -4.07
N GLY A 306 3.02 7.75 -3.50
CA GLY A 306 2.94 6.52 -4.24
C GLY A 306 3.10 5.27 -3.41
N GLY A 307 2.93 4.14 -4.07
CA GLY A 307 3.08 2.83 -3.47
C GLY A 307 2.56 1.72 -4.37
N MET A 308 2.72 0.51 -3.88
CA MET A 308 2.27 -0.71 -4.54
C MET A 308 1.34 -1.50 -3.63
N VAL A 309 0.34 -2.14 -4.23
CA VAL A 309 -0.53 -3.11 -3.57
C VAL A 309 -0.57 -4.41 -4.36
N VAL A 310 -0.70 -5.53 -3.67
CA VAL A 310 -0.95 -6.82 -4.32
C VAL A 310 -2.41 -6.85 -4.79
N ASP A 311 -2.62 -7.07 -6.08
CA ASP A 311 -3.93 -7.33 -6.67
C ASP A 311 -4.25 -8.84 -6.59
N SER A 312 -3.25 -9.69 -6.83
CA SER A 312 -3.34 -11.14 -6.63
C SER A 312 -1.94 -11.75 -6.45
N TYR A 313 -1.71 -12.52 -5.39
CA TYR A 313 -0.53 -13.37 -5.25
C TYR A 313 -0.99 -14.73 -4.74
N THR A 314 -0.89 -15.75 -5.60
CA THR A 314 -1.25 -17.13 -5.28
C THR A 314 -0.07 -18.07 -5.41
N VAL A 315 0.11 -18.97 -4.45
CA VAL A 315 0.97 -20.16 -4.61
C VAL A 315 0.08 -21.35 -4.99
N VAL A 316 0.34 -21.97 -6.15
CA VAL A 316 -0.54 -22.99 -6.79
C VAL A 316 0.17 -24.29 -7.11
#